data_AF-A0A239QHI7-F1
#
_entry.id   AF-A0A239QHI7-F1
#
_cell.length_a   1.000
_cell.length_b   1.000
_cell.length_c   1.000
_cell.angle_alpha   90.00
_cell.angle_beta   90.00
_cell.angle_gamma   90.00
#
_symmetry.space_group_name_H-M   'P 1'
#
loop_
_entity.id
_entity.type
_entity.pdbx_description
1 polymer ?
#
loop_
_entity_poly.entity_id
_entity_poly.type
_entity_poly.pdbx_seq_one_letter_code
_entity_poly.pdbx_strand_id
1 'polypeptide(L)'
;MTIKHQWILKRATALLAALLLALSALPMASAASDDWAALQISLSWYDSMGVLQSAAAFPATETEAGEGCFWVLLPADAPLDGLAFSAIHPAHEYQYSPEPGTILTGVTDAGEYMDGVSYIPVSATDPETGMTEAFYLYISTVTDQPMPVPDEQEPYTEPQPEPEPYTEPQPEPEPYTEPQPEPEPYTEPQP
;
A
#
# COMPACT_ATOMS: atom_id res chain seq x y z
N MET A 1 50.06 -29.73 0.89
CA MET A 1 49.20 -28.56 1.15
C MET A 1 49.96 -27.58 2.06
N THR A 2 50.27 -26.40 1.54
CA THR A 2 51.23 -25.42 2.07
C THR A 2 50.65 -24.61 3.24
N ILE A 3 51.50 -24.31 4.22
CA ILE A 3 51.23 -23.64 5.52
C ILE A 3 50.36 -22.37 5.43
N LYS A 4 50.37 -21.68 4.28
CA LYS A 4 49.53 -20.50 4.02
C LYS A 4 48.02 -20.81 4.01
N HIS A 5 47.60 -21.97 3.50
CA HIS A 5 46.18 -22.36 3.48
C HIS A 5 45.62 -22.59 4.89
N GLN A 6 46.42 -23.17 5.78
CA GLN A 6 46.04 -23.40 7.18
C GLN A 6 45.88 -22.09 7.97
N TRP A 7 46.62 -21.05 7.60
CA TRP A 7 46.56 -19.75 8.26
C TRP A 7 45.33 -18.93 7.84
N ILE A 8 44.96 -19.00 6.56
CA ILE A 8 43.78 -18.31 6.02
C ILE A 8 42.50 -18.99 6.55
N LEU A 9 42.46 -20.32 6.59
CA LEU A 9 41.30 -21.07 7.07
C LEU A 9 40.98 -20.77 8.54
N LYS A 10 42.01 -20.72 9.41
CA LYS A 10 41.83 -20.39 10.83
C LYS A 10 41.31 -18.97 11.07
N ARG A 11 41.71 -18.01 10.24
CA ARG A 11 41.22 -16.62 10.34
C ARG A 11 39.78 -16.48 9.85
N ALA A 12 39.42 -17.20 8.79
CA ALA A 12 38.05 -17.25 8.30
C ALA A 12 37.09 -17.85 9.33
N THR A 13 37.48 -18.93 10.00
CA THR A 13 36.66 -19.54 11.07
C THR A 13 36.50 -18.62 12.28
N ALA A 14 37.55 -17.89 12.68
CA ALA A 14 37.47 -16.96 13.81
C ALA A 14 36.56 -15.75 13.51
N LEU A 15 36.59 -15.22 12.28
CA LEU A 15 35.69 -14.14 11.87
C LEU A 15 34.24 -14.61 11.76
N LEU A 16 34.01 -15.82 11.26
CA LEU A 16 32.67 -16.42 11.21
C LEU A 16 32.10 -16.65 12.61
N ALA A 17 32.92 -17.17 13.54
CA ALA A 17 32.50 -17.36 14.94
C ALA A 17 32.23 -16.03 15.66
N ALA A 18 33.03 -14.99 15.40
CA ALA A 18 32.80 -13.66 15.95
C ALA A 18 31.54 -12.99 15.36
N LEU A 19 31.26 -13.21 14.07
CA LEU A 19 30.04 -12.73 13.41
C LEU A 19 28.79 -13.42 13.97
N LEU A 20 28.87 -14.74 14.18
CA LEU A 20 27.77 -15.52 14.78
C LEU A 20 27.50 -15.12 16.24
N LEU A 21 28.54 -14.81 17.02
CA LEU A 21 28.39 -14.31 18.40
C LEU A 21 27.88 -12.87 18.47
N ALA A 22 28.19 -12.03 17.49
CA ALA A 22 27.66 -10.67 17.41
C ALA A 22 26.18 -10.66 16.99
N LEU A 23 25.75 -11.64 16.18
CA LEU A 23 24.36 -11.75 15.72
C LEU A 23 23.39 -12.21 16.81
N SER A 24 23.86 -12.93 17.84
CA SER A 24 23.03 -13.42 18.95
C SER A 24 22.78 -12.40 20.07
N ALA A 25 23.27 -11.17 19.95
CA ALA A 25 23.19 -10.13 20.99
C ALA A 25 22.14 -9.04 20.70
N LEU A 26 21.21 -9.28 19.78
CA LEU A 26 20.07 -8.39 19.54
C LEU A 26 19.02 -8.58 20.65
N PRO A 27 18.42 -7.49 21.17
CA PRO A 27 17.47 -7.56 22.27
C PRO A 27 16.21 -8.32 21.86
N MET A 28 15.91 -9.42 22.56
CA MET A 28 14.59 -10.04 22.52
C MET A 28 13.59 -9.10 23.19
N ALA A 29 12.75 -8.46 22.38
CA ALA A 29 11.55 -7.77 22.84
C ALA A 29 10.33 -8.51 22.29
N SER A 30 9.60 -9.14 23.20
CA SER A 30 8.29 -9.73 22.99
C SER A 30 7.26 -8.61 22.71
N ALA A 31 6.68 -8.64 21.51
CA ALA A 31 5.38 -8.04 21.17
C ALA A 31 4.90 -8.65 19.85
N ALA A 32 4.14 -9.76 19.94
CA ALA A 32 3.60 -10.50 18.81
C ALA A 32 2.40 -9.80 18.16
N SER A 33 2.51 -8.53 17.77
CA SER A 33 1.52 -7.92 16.87
C SER A 33 2.04 -6.80 15.96
N ASP A 34 3.35 -6.53 15.92
CA ASP A 34 3.97 -5.48 15.06
C ASP A 34 5.20 -6.00 14.27
N ASP A 35 5.36 -7.32 14.15
CA ASP A 35 6.65 -7.95 13.74
C ASP A 35 6.62 -8.62 12.35
N TRP A 36 5.61 -8.31 11.52
CA TRP A 36 5.58 -8.81 10.14
C TRP A 36 6.80 -8.34 9.33
N ALA A 37 7.36 -7.17 9.64
CA ALA A 37 8.53 -6.62 8.96
C ALA A 37 9.79 -7.49 9.12
N ALA A 38 9.86 -8.33 10.17
CA ALA A 38 10.99 -9.24 10.38
C ALA A 38 10.86 -10.56 9.60
N LEU A 39 9.72 -10.81 8.95
CA LEU A 39 9.55 -12.02 8.15
C LEU A 39 10.54 -12.10 6.99
N GLN A 40 11.12 -13.28 6.86
CA GLN A 40 11.94 -13.68 5.73
C GLN A 40 11.12 -14.63 4.87
N ILE A 41 10.53 -14.10 3.80
CA ILE A 41 9.75 -14.86 2.83
C ILE A 41 10.57 -15.01 1.55
N SER A 42 10.55 -16.20 0.97
CA SER A 42 11.21 -16.47 -0.31
C SER A 42 10.47 -17.50 -1.13
N LEU A 43 10.64 -17.41 -2.45
CA LEU A 43 10.20 -18.39 -3.42
C LEU A 43 11.42 -18.99 -4.09
N SER A 44 11.40 -20.29 -4.36
CA SER A 44 12.45 -20.97 -5.12
C SER A 44 11.87 -21.86 -6.19
N TRP A 45 12.57 -21.99 -7.32
CA TRP A 45 12.11 -22.76 -8.47
C TRP A 45 13.28 -23.28 -9.28
N TYR A 46 13.03 -24.22 -10.17
CA TYR A 46 14.00 -24.63 -11.18
C TYR A 46 13.72 -23.91 -12.49
N ASP A 47 14.75 -23.29 -13.06
CA ASP A 47 14.64 -22.69 -14.40
C ASP A 47 14.60 -23.75 -15.52
N SER A 48 14.47 -23.30 -16.76
CA SER A 48 14.43 -24.18 -17.95
C SER A 48 15.68 -25.06 -18.13
N MET A 49 16.80 -24.70 -17.48
CA MET A 49 18.04 -25.46 -17.49
C MET A 49 18.17 -26.40 -16.28
N GLY A 50 17.18 -26.42 -15.38
CA GLY A 50 17.19 -27.23 -14.16
C GLY A 50 18.09 -26.66 -13.06
N VAL A 51 18.43 -25.36 -13.12
CA VAL A 51 19.19 -24.69 -12.05
C VAL A 51 18.21 -24.12 -11.02
N LEU A 52 18.52 -24.31 -9.74
CA LEU A 52 17.72 -23.78 -8.64
C LEU A 52 17.92 -22.25 -8.55
N GLN A 53 16.83 -21.52 -8.67
CA GLN A 53 16.73 -20.07 -8.52
C GLN A 53 15.91 -19.74 -7.27
N SER A 54 16.08 -18.52 -6.75
CA SER A 54 15.24 -18.00 -5.67
C SER A 54 15.07 -16.49 -5.73
N ALA A 55 13.97 -16.01 -5.16
CA ALA A 55 13.64 -14.61 -4.97
C ALA A 55 13.10 -14.38 -3.56
N ALA A 56 13.44 -13.25 -2.96
CA ALA A 56 12.95 -12.84 -1.65
C ALA A 56 11.76 -11.89 -1.80
N ALA A 57 10.83 -11.95 -0.85
CA ALA A 57 9.73 -10.99 -0.77
C ALA A 57 10.15 -9.76 0.03
N PHE A 58 9.53 -8.63 -0.28
CA PHE A 58 9.67 -7.38 0.45
C PHE A 58 8.31 -6.89 0.92
N PRO A 59 8.23 -6.23 2.10
CA PRO A 59 6.98 -5.64 2.56
C PRO A 59 6.57 -4.52 1.60
N ALA A 60 5.30 -4.47 1.24
CA ALA A 60 4.79 -3.48 0.31
C ALA A 60 4.11 -2.33 1.07
N THR A 61 4.93 -1.41 1.56
CA THR A 61 4.53 -0.45 2.61
C THR A 61 3.87 0.84 2.10
N GLU A 62 3.78 1.07 0.79
CA GLU A 62 3.34 2.35 0.23
C GLU A 62 1.99 2.30 -0.50
N THR A 63 1.22 1.22 -0.32
CA THR A 63 -0.08 1.06 -0.99
C THR A 63 -1.24 1.07 0.00
N GLU A 64 -2.41 1.51 -0.46
CA GLU A 64 -3.65 1.47 0.33
C GLU A 64 -4.07 0.03 0.71
N ALA A 65 -3.48 -0.99 0.08
CA ALA A 65 -3.72 -2.40 0.37
C ALA A 65 -3.28 -2.82 1.78
N GLY A 66 -2.48 -2.00 2.48
CA GLY A 66 -2.32 -2.07 3.93
C GLY A 66 -1.23 -3.02 4.45
N GLU A 67 -1.04 -2.96 5.76
CA GLU A 67 -0.10 -3.76 6.53
C GLU A 67 -0.30 -5.27 6.28
N GLY A 68 0.78 -6.05 6.25
CA GLY A 68 0.72 -7.49 5.99
C GLY A 68 0.66 -7.88 4.51
N CYS A 69 1.00 -6.98 3.58
CA CYS A 69 1.22 -7.33 2.17
C CYS A 69 2.72 -7.45 1.84
N PHE A 70 3.09 -8.49 1.10
CA PHE A 70 4.44 -8.76 0.63
C PHE A 70 4.47 -8.91 -0.89
N TRP A 71 5.56 -8.46 -1.50
CA TRP A 71 5.76 -8.45 -2.94
C TRP A 71 7.02 -9.21 -3.31
N VAL A 72 6.92 -10.11 -4.30
CA VAL A 72 8.06 -10.82 -4.88
C VAL A 72 8.12 -10.53 -6.37
N LEU A 73 9.26 -10.03 -6.85
CA LEU A 73 9.56 -9.98 -8.27
C LEU A 73 10.26 -11.27 -8.71
N LEU A 74 9.70 -11.92 -9.72
CA LEU A 74 10.29 -13.02 -10.44
C LEU A 74 10.74 -12.57 -11.83
N PRO A 75 11.74 -13.22 -12.45
CA PRO A 75 12.03 -12.97 -13.86
C PRO A 75 10.85 -13.43 -14.74
N ALA A 76 10.70 -12.81 -15.91
CA ALA A 76 9.57 -13.06 -16.83
C ALA A 76 9.46 -14.51 -17.35
N ASP A 77 10.54 -15.28 -17.26
CA ASP A 77 10.58 -16.70 -17.63
C ASP A 77 10.41 -17.65 -16.44
N ALA A 78 10.22 -17.13 -15.23
CA ALA A 78 9.93 -17.95 -14.06
C ALA A 78 8.60 -18.70 -14.21
N PRO A 79 8.54 -19.97 -13.81
CA PRO A 79 7.30 -20.71 -13.81
C PRO A 79 6.45 -20.26 -12.62
N LEU A 80 5.25 -19.72 -12.87
CA LEU A 80 4.34 -19.33 -11.80
C LEU A 80 3.76 -20.57 -11.08
N ASP A 81 3.60 -21.66 -11.80
CA ASP A 81 3.33 -22.97 -11.21
C ASP A 81 4.64 -23.69 -10.88
N GLY A 82 4.79 -24.22 -9.66
CA GLY A 82 6.01 -24.92 -9.26
C GLY A 82 6.92 -24.12 -8.33
N LEU A 83 6.47 -22.95 -7.86
CA LEU A 83 7.20 -22.14 -6.88
C LEU A 83 7.17 -22.81 -5.50
N ALA A 84 8.31 -23.13 -4.93
CA ALA A 84 8.42 -23.61 -3.57
C ALA A 84 8.41 -22.42 -2.59
N PHE A 85 7.39 -22.37 -1.74
CA PHE A 85 7.20 -21.33 -0.74
C PHE A 85 8.08 -21.54 0.50
N SER A 86 8.60 -20.47 1.09
CA SER A 86 9.26 -20.50 2.40
C SER A 86 9.01 -19.21 3.15
N ALA A 87 8.70 -19.31 4.44
CA ALA A 87 8.57 -18.18 5.37
C ALA A 87 9.16 -18.54 6.73
N ILE A 88 9.93 -17.62 7.30
CA ILE A 88 10.59 -17.77 8.60
C ILE A 88 10.52 -16.44 9.34
N HIS A 89 10.17 -16.50 10.62
CA HIS A 89 10.31 -15.37 11.53
C HIS A 89 11.53 -15.60 12.44
N PRO A 90 12.47 -14.64 12.57
CA PRO A 90 13.75 -14.89 13.23
C PRO A 90 13.64 -15.05 14.75
N ALA A 91 12.60 -14.50 15.36
CA ALA A 91 12.43 -14.47 16.82
C ALA A 91 11.22 -15.28 17.33
N HIS A 92 10.42 -15.86 16.43
CA HIS A 92 9.19 -16.55 16.80
C HIS A 92 8.92 -17.70 15.83
N GLU A 93 8.42 -18.82 16.33
CA GLU A 93 8.15 -20.00 15.51
C GLU A 93 6.65 -20.09 15.21
N TYR A 94 6.26 -19.65 14.01
CA TYR A 94 4.89 -19.79 13.53
C TYR A 94 4.70 -21.09 12.76
N GLN A 95 3.49 -21.64 12.84
CA GLN A 95 3.00 -22.66 11.91
C GLN A 95 2.34 -21.96 10.73
N TYR A 96 2.93 -22.08 9.54
CA TYR A 96 2.41 -21.42 8.34
C TYR A 96 1.48 -22.32 7.53
N SER A 97 0.49 -21.70 6.89
CA SER A 97 -0.30 -22.32 5.83
C SER A 97 -0.33 -21.36 4.64
N PRO A 98 0.22 -21.72 3.45
CA PRO A 98 0.89 -23.00 3.15
C PRO A 98 2.16 -23.23 3.99
N GLU A 99 2.51 -24.51 4.19
CA GLU A 99 3.71 -24.89 4.94
C GLU A 99 4.98 -24.55 4.14
N PRO A 100 6.09 -24.11 4.77
CA PRO A 100 7.35 -23.92 4.07
C PRO A 100 7.80 -25.22 3.38
N GLY A 101 8.18 -25.12 2.12
CA GLY A 101 8.46 -26.23 1.21
C GLY A 101 7.29 -26.64 0.31
N THR A 102 6.09 -26.12 0.56
CA THR A 102 4.92 -26.37 -0.31
C THR A 102 5.16 -25.82 -1.70
N ILE A 103 4.86 -26.64 -2.72
CA ILE A 103 4.84 -26.20 -4.11
C ILE A 103 3.51 -25.50 -4.39
N LEU A 104 3.58 -24.22 -4.71
CA LEU A 104 2.44 -23.39 -5.07
C LEU A 104 1.96 -23.73 -6.48
N THR A 105 0.65 -23.68 -6.66
CA THR A 105 -0.05 -23.98 -7.92
C THR A 105 -1.18 -22.99 -8.14
N GLY A 106 -1.48 -22.66 -9.39
CA GLY A 106 -2.53 -21.70 -9.74
C GLY A 106 -2.14 -20.27 -9.39
N VAL A 107 -0.83 -19.97 -9.33
CA VAL A 107 -0.34 -18.62 -9.03
C VAL A 107 -0.67 -17.71 -10.21
N THR A 108 -1.35 -16.61 -9.90
CA THR A 108 -1.66 -15.55 -10.88
C THR A 108 -0.62 -14.44 -10.75
N ASP A 109 -0.11 -13.95 -11.88
CA ASP A 109 0.80 -12.81 -11.92
C ASP A 109 0.05 -11.54 -11.49
N ALA A 110 0.52 -10.88 -10.44
CA ALA A 110 -0.02 -9.62 -9.95
C ALA A 110 0.27 -8.44 -10.89
N GLY A 111 1.23 -8.58 -11.81
CA GLY A 111 1.59 -7.51 -12.73
C GLY A 111 2.15 -6.29 -12.00
N GLU A 112 1.59 -5.12 -12.26
CA GLU A 112 2.12 -3.85 -11.75
C GLU A 112 1.43 -3.35 -10.47
N TYR A 113 0.24 -3.85 -10.14
CA TYR A 113 -0.63 -3.26 -9.13
C TYR A 113 -1.03 -4.29 -8.07
N MET A 114 -1.33 -3.81 -6.86
CA MET A 114 -2.07 -4.60 -5.89
C MET A 114 -3.55 -4.55 -6.20
N ASP A 115 -4.00 -5.48 -7.03
CA ASP A 115 -5.41 -5.59 -7.45
C ASP A 115 -6.35 -6.14 -6.36
N GLY A 116 -5.81 -6.56 -5.21
CA GLY A 116 -6.57 -7.14 -4.12
C GLY A 116 -7.16 -8.52 -4.42
N VAL A 117 -6.70 -9.21 -5.47
CA VAL A 117 -7.19 -10.56 -5.84
C VAL A 117 -6.08 -11.52 -6.28
N SER A 118 -5.00 -11.03 -6.89
CA SER A 118 -3.89 -11.82 -7.42
C SER A 118 -2.80 -12.06 -6.37
N TYR A 119 -3.21 -12.55 -5.20
CA TYR A 119 -2.32 -12.86 -4.09
C TYR A 119 -2.50 -14.29 -3.59
N ILE A 120 -1.49 -14.77 -2.87
CA ILE A 120 -1.54 -16.00 -2.09
C ILE A 120 -1.77 -15.63 -0.62
N PRO A 121 -2.89 -16.04 -0.01
CA PRO A 121 -3.08 -15.85 1.42
C PRO A 121 -2.17 -16.80 2.18
N VAL A 122 -1.42 -16.27 3.13
CA VAL A 122 -0.59 -17.06 4.04
C VAL A 122 -1.06 -16.80 5.46
N SER A 123 -1.41 -17.86 6.17
CA SER A 123 -1.73 -17.81 7.60
C SER A 123 -0.49 -18.15 8.41
N ALA A 124 -0.24 -17.42 9.49
CA ALA A 124 0.75 -17.73 10.51
C ALA A 124 0.02 -17.98 11.83
N THR A 125 0.17 -19.18 12.39
CA THR A 125 -0.44 -19.55 13.68
C THR A 125 0.63 -19.68 14.74
N ASP A 126 0.49 -18.93 15.82
CA ASP A 126 1.32 -19.07 17.02
C ASP A 126 0.90 -20.36 17.75
N PRO A 127 1.79 -21.36 17.90
CA PRO A 127 1.45 -22.62 18.54
C PRO A 127 1.27 -22.51 20.07
N GLU A 128 1.80 -21.47 20.71
CA GLU A 128 1.67 -21.22 22.15
C GLU A 128 0.31 -20.60 22.49
N THR A 129 -0.12 -19.62 21.70
CA THR A 129 -1.37 -18.87 21.94
C THR A 129 -2.55 -19.41 21.15
N GLY A 130 -2.31 -20.12 20.04
CA GLY A 130 -3.32 -20.55 19.09
C GLY A 130 -3.91 -19.42 18.24
N MET A 131 -3.33 -18.22 18.30
CA MET A 131 -3.76 -17.08 17.48
C MET A 131 -3.27 -17.27 16.05
N THR A 132 -4.17 -17.05 15.09
CA THR A 132 -3.87 -17.09 13.65
C THR A 132 -4.06 -15.71 13.05
N GLU A 133 -3.03 -15.25 12.37
CA GLU A 133 -3.05 -14.02 11.58
C GLU A 133 -2.71 -14.34 10.12
N ALA A 134 -3.11 -13.47 9.19
CA ALA A 134 -2.91 -13.68 7.76
C ALA A 134 -2.19 -12.50 7.12
N PHE A 135 -1.36 -12.81 6.14
CA PHE A 135 -0.68 -11.86 5.27
C PHE A 135 -0.84 -12.30 3.81
N TYR A 136 -0.63 -11.36 2.89
CA TYR A 136 -0.87 -11.59 1.46
C TYR A 136 0.44 -11.51 0.70
N LEU A 137 0.74 -12.56 -0.06
CA LEU A 137 1.93 -12.63 -0.91
C LEU A 137 1.54 -12.41 -2.37
N TYR A 138 1.97 -11.29 -2.93
CA TYR A 138 1.84 -10.96 -4.34
C TYR A 138 3.11 -11.37 -5.08
N ILE A 139 2.93 -11.91 -6.29
CA ILE A 139 4.02 -12.38 -7.14
C ILE A 139 3.89 -11.64 -8.47
N SER A 140 4.91 -10.89 -8.83
CA SER A 140 4.97 -10.12 -10.08
C SER A 140 6.10 -10.59 -10.97
N THR A 141 5.89 -10.58 -12.28
CA THR A 141 6.99 -10.70 -13.25
C THR A 141 7.38 -9.38 -13.92
N VAL A 142 6.75 -8.27 -13.50
CA VAL A 142 6.78 -6.99 -14.21
C VAL A 142 7.57 -5.92 -13.45
N THR A 143 7.33 -5.78 -12.14
CA THR A 143 7.89 -4.68 -11.32
C THR A 143 8.38 -5.16 -9.96
N ASP A 144 9.42 -4.51 -9.43
CA ASP A 144 10.01 -4.83 -8.13
C ASP A 144 9.22 -4.28 -6.93
N GLN A 145 8.38 -3.28 -7.18
CA GLN A 145 7.42 -2.73 -6.23
C GLN A 145 6.08 -2.45 -6.92
N PRO A 146 4.95 -2.64 -6.22
CA PRO A 146 3.64 -2.32 -6.76
C PRO A 146 3.52 -0.82 -6.99
N MET A 147 2.93 -0.45 -8.13
CA MET A 147 2.54 0.92 -8.38
C MET A 147 1.29 1.29 -7.57
N PRO A 148 1.17 2.54 -7.11
CA PRO A 148 -0.07 3.04 -6.56
C PRO A 148 -1.20 2.91 -7.60
N VAL A 149 -2.36 2.43 -7.16
CA VAL A 149 -3.55 2.39 -8.02
C VAL A 149 -3.87 3.84 -8.39
N PRO A 150 -3.99 4.19 -9.68
CA PRO A 150 -4.39 5.54 -10.06
C PRO A 150 -5.75 5.84 -9.45
N ASP A 151 -5.88 6.95 -8.72
CA ASP A 151 -7.18 7.44 -8.27
C ASP A 151 -8.11 7.49 -9.50
N GLU A 152 -9.14 6.64 -9.52
CA GLU A 152 -10.24 6.80 -10.46
C GLU A 152 -10.80 8.19 -10.18
N GLN A 153 -10.52 9.15 -11.06
CA GLN A 153 -10.90 10.54 -10.86
C GLN A 153 -12.37 10.60 -10.46
N GLU A 154 -12.64 11.20 -9.29
CA GLU A 154 -14.00 11.49 -8.85
C GLU A 154 -14.76 12.10 -10.03
N PRO A 155 -16.02 11.70 -10.28
CA PRO A 155 -16.78 12.26 -11.38
C PRO A 155 -16.77 13.78 -11.23
N TYR A 156 -16.13 14.45 -12.20
CA TYR A 156 -16.00 15.89 -12.26
C TYR A 156 -17.40 16.47 -12.05
N THR A 157 -17.67 17.00 -10.85
CA THR A 157 -18.95 17.63 -10.57
C THR A 157 -18.86 18.94 -11.35
N GLU A 158 -19.56 19.04 -12.49
CA GLU A 158 -19.66 20.32 -13.19
C GLU A 158 -20.07 21.38 -12.15
N PRO A 159 -19.35 22.51 -12.05
CA PRO A 159 -19.72 23.55 -11.11
C PRO A 159 -21.16 23.97 -11.40
N GLN A 160 -22.04 23.77 -10.42
CA GLN A 160 -23.42 24.22 -10.48
C GLN A 160 -23.41 25.72 -10.83
N PRO A 161 -24.18 26.20 -11.83
CA PRO A 161 -24.11 27.59 -12.25
C PRO A 161 -24.33 28.52 -11.05
N GLU A 162 -23.44 29.51 -10.91
CA GLU A 162 -23.51 30.49 -9.82
C GLU A 162 -24.89 31.19 -9.82
N PRO A 163 -25.49 31.43 -8.64
CA PRO A 163 -26.74 32.17 -8.57
C PRO A 163 -26.56 33.55 -9.20
N GLU A 164 -27.45 33.95 -10.11
CA GLU A 164 -27.37 35.25 -10.78
C GLU A 164 -27.34 36.39 -9.75
N PRO A 165 -26.55 37.45 -10.00
CA PRO A 165 -26.41 38.56 -9.07
C PRO A 165 -27.78 39.21 -8.82
N TYR A 166 -28.13 39.31 -7.53
CA TYR A 166 -29.34 39.96 -7.06
C TYR A 166 -29.32 41.42 -7.53
N THR A 167 -30.24 41.79 -8.42
CA THR A 167 -30.40 43.18 -8.84
C THR A 167 -31.10 43.92 -7.71
N GLU A 168 -30.43 44.90 -7.09
CA GLU A 168 -31.10 45.80 -6.15
C GLU A 168 -32.25 46.52 -6.86
N PRO A 169 -33.44 46.60 -6.26
CA PRO A 169 -34.56 47.32 -6.85
C PRO A 169 -34.19 48.80 -7.01
N GLN A 170 -34.36 49.32 -8.23
CA GLN A 170 -34.08 50.71 -8.56
C GLN A 170 -34.97 51.65 -7.70
N PRO A 171 -34.43 52.75 -7.14
CA PRO A 171 -35.21 53.65 -6.29
C PRO A 171 -36.45 54.20 -7.03
N GLU A 172 -37.59 54.24 -6.34
CA GLU A 172 -38.84 54.76 -6.87
C GLU A 172 -38.70 56.24 -7.26
N PRO A 173 -39.35 56.68 -8.36
CA PRO A 173 -39.31 58.08 -8.77
C PRO A 173 -39.95 58.99 -7.72
N GLU A 174 -39.31 60.14 -7.44
CA GLU A 174 -39.84 61.11 -6.48
C GLU A 174 -41.23 61.63 -6.87
N PRO A 175 -42.13 61.86 -5.91
CA PRO A 175 -43.48 62.33 -6.18
C PRO A 175 -43.48 63.74 -6.79
N TYR A 176 -44.16 63.88 -7.92
CA TYR A 176 -44.35 65.15 -8.62
C TYR A 176 -45.23 66.08 -7.78
N THR A 177 -44.71 67.24 -7.39
CA THR A 177 -45.51 68.31 -6.77
C THR A 177 -46.28 69.06 -7.85
N GLU A 178 -47.61 68.92 -7.86
CA GLU A 178 -48.47 69.78 -8.69
C GLU A 178 -48.39 71.24 -8.21
N PRO A 179 -48.29 72.22 -9.13
CA PRO A 179 -48.32 73.63 -8.77
C PRO A 179 -49.68 74.01 -8.17
N GLN A 180 -49.64 74.69 -7.02
CA GLN A 180 -50.81 75.15 -6.28
C GLN A 180 -51.64 76.15 -7.10
N PRO A 181 -52.97 76.04 -7.19
CA PRO A 181 -53.81 76.98 -7.94
C PRO A 181 -53.76 78.40 -7.35
N GLU A 182 -53.68 79.41 -8.22
CA GLU A 182 -53.73 80.83 -7.86
C GLU A 182 -55.11 81.20 -7.27
N PRO A 183 -55.18 82.05 -6.25
CA PRO A 183 -56.45 82.44 -5.62
C PRO A 183 -57.29 83.34 -6.54
N GLU A 184 -58.57 83.00 -6.70
CA GLU A 184 -59.52 83.81 -7.48
C GLU A 184 -59.83 85.14 -6.77
N PRO A 185 -59.89 86.27 -7.52
CA PRO A 185 -60.30 87.55 -6.95
C PRO A 185 -61.80 87.59 -6.65
N TYR A 186 -62.09 88.14 -5.47
CA TYR A 186 -63.38 88.22 -4.79
C TYR A 186 -64.44 89.03 -5.57
N THR A 187 -65.69 88.57 -5.51
CA THR A 187 -66.87 89.21 -6.08
C THR A 187 -67.44 90.28 -5.15
N GLU A 188 -67.93 91.40 -5.70
CA GLU A 188 -68.96 92.21 -5.04
C GLU A 188 -70.20 92.29 -5.94
N PRO A 189 -71.39 91.90 -5.46
CA PRO A 189 -72.65 92.12 -6.16
C PRO A 189 -73.22 93.51 -5.82
N GLN A 190 -73.75 94.23 -6.81
CA GLN A 190 -74.61 95.41 -6.58
C GLN A 190 -76.02 95.21 -7.17
N PRO A 191 -77.05 95.79 -6.53
CA PRO A 191 -78.47 95.68 -6.90
C PRO A 191 -78.87 96.46 -8.15
#